data_AF-A0A5D3FJ95-F1
#
_entry.id   AF-A0A5D3FJ95-F1
#
_cell.length_a   1.000
_cell.length_b   1.000
_cell.length_c   1.000
_cell.angle_alpha   90.00
_cell.angle_beta   90.00
_cell.angle_gamma   90.00
#
_symmetry.space_group_name_H-M   'P 1'
#
loop_
_entity.id
_entity.type
_entity.pdbx_description
1 polymer ?
#
loop_
_entity_poly.entity_id
_entity_poly.type
_entity_poly.pdbx_seq_one_letter_code
_entity_poly.pdbx_strand_id
1 'polypeptide(L)'
;MGSYSPAETAEKSGFSIDTLRYYEKIGLLSGIARNASGRRVFSDDDLSWLEMLRCLRGTGMPIAEMLRYSELARVPGTVAERLELLQAHDRRVEEQIALLREQQSRIKWKIGIYGDALTGACAAQRDEGDLTTTGAATAGRG
;
A
#
# COMPACT_ATOMS: atom_id res chain seq x y z
N MET A 1 -5.41 13.21 28.11
CA MET A 1 -4.38 12.42 27.43
C MET A 1 -4.21 11.10 28.14
N GLY A 2 -4.39 9.99 27.42
CA GLY A 2 -3.94 8.68 27.85
C GLY A 2 -2.41 8.63 27.89
N SER A 3 -1.89 7.81 28.79
CA SER A 3 -0.46 7.56 28.92
C SER A 3 -0.22 6.06 28.83
N TYR A 4 0.63 5.63 27.90
CA TYR A 4 0.84 4.22 27.58
C TYR A 4 2.26 3.80 27.93
N SER A 5 2.38 2.60 28.49
CA SER A 5 3.66 1.93 28.66
C SER A 5 4.24 1.49 27.30
N PRO A 6 5.54 1.16 27.22
CA PRO A 6 6.12 0.60 26.00
C PRO A 6 5.44 -0.68 25.52
N ALA A 7 4.92 -1.49 26.45
CA ALA A 7 4.22 -2.73 26.12
C ALA A 7 2.86 -2.44 25.46
N GLU A 8 2.05 -1.57 26.06
CA GLU A 8 0.76 -1.16 25.49
C GLU A 8 0.94 -0.43 24.15
N THR A 9 2.00 0.38 24.04
CA THR A 9 2.34 1.08 22.79
C THR A 9 2.72 0.09 21.70
N ALA A 10 3.50 -0.94 22.02
CA ALA A 10 3.88 -1.99 21.08
C ALA A 10 2.64 -2.77 20.59
N GLU A 11 1.73 -3.11 21.50
CA GLU A 11 0.47 -3.79 21.17
C GLU A 11 -0.42 -2.94 20.25
N LYS A 12 -0.62 -1.65 20.59
CA LYS A 12 -1.48 -0.73 19.83
C LYS A 12 -0.90 -0.35 18.46
N SER A 13 0.39 -0.05 18.39
CA SER A 13 1.05 0.36 17.14
C SER A 13 1.41 -0.82 16.22
N GLY A 14 1.42 -2.05 16.76
CA GLY A 14 1.86 -3.25 16.06
C GLY A 14 3.36 -3.27 15.75
N PHE A 15 4.16 -2.46 16.46
CA PHE A 15 5.62 -2.52 16.44
C PHE A 15 6.15 -3.30 17.65
N SER A 16 7.29 -3.97 17.50
CA SER A 16 7.96 -4.56 18.65
C SER A 16 8.56 -3.47 19.56
N ILE A 17 8.73 -3.79 20.85
CA ILE A 17 9.42 -2.91 21.80
C ILE A 17 10.82 -2.55 21.29
N ASP A 18 11.54 -3.49 20.66
CA ASP A 18 12.85 -3.23 20.07
C ASP A 18 12.79 -2.25 18.90
N THR A 19 11.71 -2.30 18.09
CA THR A 19 11.49 -1.32 17.03
C THR A 19 11.24 0.07 17.60
N LEU A 20 10.43 0.18 18.66
CA LEU A 20 10.20 1.46 19.34
C LEU A 20 11.50 2.05 19.91
N ARG A 21 12.32 1.20 20.57
CA ARG A 21 13.66 1.60 21.07
C ARG A 21 14.59 2.02 19.94
N TYR A 22 14.57 1.27 18.84
CA TYR A 22 15.37 1.59 17.66
C TYR A 22 14.95 2.93 17.06
N TYR A 23 13.64 3.17 16.92
CA TYR A 23 13.10 4.43 16.41
C TYR A 23 13.42 5.62 17.32
N GLU A 24 13.38 5.45 18.64
CA GLU A 24 13.88 6.47 19.57
C GLU A 24 15.39 6.72 19.37
N LYS A 25 16.19 5.66 19.24
CA LYS A 25 17.65 5.76 19.07
C LYS A 25 18.05 6.51 17.81
N ILE A 26 17.39 6.25 16.69
CA ILE A 26 17.68 6.94 15.41
C ILE A 26 17.02 8.32 15.33
N GLY A 27 16.25 8.72 16.35
CA GLY A 27 15.56 10.00 16.36
C GLY A 27 14.36 10.06 15.42
N LEU A 28 13.67 8.94 15.19
CA LEU A 28 12.37 8.91 14.51
C LEU A 28 11.21 9.15 15.49
N LEU A 29 11.42 8.71 16.74
CA LEU A 29 10.62 9.09 17.90
C LEU A 29 11.47 9.99 18.79
N SER A 30 10.96 11.15 19.19
CA SER A 30 11.66 12.10 20.05
C SER A 30 10.71 12.69 21.06
N GLY A 31 11.24 13.07 22.23
CA GLY A 31 10.43 13.72 23.25
C GLY A 31 9.57 12.75 24.06
N ILE A 32 9.84 11.44 23.99
CA ILE A 32 9.14 10.43 24.81
C ILE A 32 9.33 10.77 26.29
N ALA A 33 8.22 11.04 26.96
CA ALA A 33 8.22 11.40 28.36
C ALA A 33 8.69 10.24 29.24
N ARG A 34 9.20 10.57 30.43
CA ARG A 34 9.49 9.59 31.47
C ARG A 34 8.65 9.88 32.70
N ASN A 35 8.09 8.83 33.29
CA ASN A 35 7.38 8.97 34.56
C ASN A 35 8.33 9.15 35.75
N ALA A 36 7.77 9.36 36.95
CA ALA A 36 8.53 9.51 38.19
C ALA A 36 9.44 8.31 38.52
N SER A 37 9.14 7.12 38.01
CA SER A 37 9.96 5.91 38.15
C SER A 37 11.02 5.77 37.05
N GLY A 38 11.20 6.77 36.19
CA GLY A 38 12.18 6.78 35.10
C GLY A 38 11.80 5.92 33.88
N ARG A 39 10.58 5.38 33.82
CA ARG A 39 10.10 4.55 32.70
C ARG A 39 9.50 5.42 31.60
N ARG A 40 9.67 4.99 30.35
CA ARG A 40 9.10 5.63 29.15
C ARG A 40 7.59 5.61 29.18
N VAL A 41 6.98 6.71 28.80
CA VAL A 41 5.54 6.88 28.69
C VAL A 41 5.23 7.55 27.36
N PHE A 42 4.31 6.95 26.62
CA PHE A 42 3.84 7.43 25.32
C PHE A 42 2.47 8.09 25.49
N SER A 43 2.22 9.14 24.72
CA SER A 43 0.96 9.86 24.65
C SER A 43 0.09 9.37 23.48
N ASP A 44 -1.15 9.88 23.41
CA ASP A 44 -2.02 9.65 22.24
C ASP A 44 -1.41 10.24 20.94
N ASP A 45 -0.67 11.35 21.05
CA ASP A 45 0.03 11.97 19.91
C ASP A 45 1.17 11.07 19.41
N ASP A 46 1.89 10.43 20.34
CA ASP A 46 2.94 9.45 19.98
C ASP A 46 2.36 8.23 19.26
N LEU A 47 1.17 7.76 19.69
CA LEU A 47 0.47 6.67 19.00
C LEU A 47 0.03 7.08 17.60
N SER A 48 -0.55 8.26 17.45
CA SER A 48 -0.97 8.80 16.14
C SER A 48 0.22 8.95 15.20
N TRP A 49 1.37 9.38 15.72
CA TRP A 49 2.62 9.45 14.98
C TRP A 49 3.13 8.06 14.56
N LEU A 50 3.06 7.08 15.46
CA LEU A 50 3.44 5.68 15.16
C LEU A 50 2.54 5.06 14.08
N GLU A 51 1.24 5.34 14.09
CA GLU A 51 0.32 4.91 13.04
C GLU A 51 0.71 5.50 11.67
N MET A 52 1.07 6.78 11.63
CA MET A 52 1.57 7.41 10.42
C MET A 52 2.87 6.76 9.93
N LEU A 53 3.85 6.54 10.82
CA LEU A 53 5.10 5.85 10.47
C LEU A 53 4.87 4.43 9.98
N ARG A 54 3.88 3.72 10.53
CA ARG A 54 3.47 2.39 10.05
C ARG A 54 2.96 2.46 8.62
N CYS A 55 2.11 3.43 8.31
CA CYS A 55 1.61 3.65 6.96
C CYS A 55 2.74 3.96 5.96
N LEU A 56 3.64 4.88 6.30
CA LEU A 56 4.79 5.24 5.46
C LEU A 56 5.72 4.05 5.21
N ARG A 57 6.03 3.28 6.26
CA ARG A 57 6.84 2.06 6.12
C ARG A 57 6.12 1.00 5.29
N GLY A 58 4.82 0.81 5.49
CA GLY A 58 4.01 -0.19 4.78
C GLY A 58 3.90 0.10 3.28
N THR A 59 3.98 1.38 2.90
CA THR A 59 4.02 1.85 1.50
C THR A 59 5.44 1.92 0.94
N GLY A 60 6.44 1.36 1.64
CA GLY A 60 7.80 1.24 1.14
C GLY A 60 8.66 2.50 1.27
N MET A 61 8.26 3.49 2.08
CA MET A 61 9.11 4.66 2.33
C MET A 61 10.42 4.22 3.03
N PRO A 62 11.61 4.60 2.51
CA PRO A 62 12.88 4.32 3.16
C PRO A 62 12.99 4.97 4.54
N ILE A 63 13.68 4.32 5.47
CA ILE A 63 13.90 4.85 6.83
C ILE A 63 14.57 6.23 6.81
N ALA A 64 15.46 6.48 5.85
CA ALA A 64 16.13 7.78 5.68
C ALA A 64 15.15 8.91 5.35
N GLU A 65 14.13 8.63 4.53
CA GLU A 65 13.10 9.63 4.21
C GLU A 65 12.14 9.85 5.38
N MET A 66 11.79 8.79 6.11
CA MET A 66 11.02 8.93 7.35
C MET A 66 11.77 9.75 8.40
N LEU A 67 13.10 9.60 8.50
CA LEU A 67 13.94 10.44 9.35
C LEU A 67 13.89 11.90 8.92
N ARG A 68 14.07 12.20 7.63
CA ARG A 68 13.94 13.55 7.09
C ARG A 68 12.56 14.16 7.40
N TYR A 69 11.49 13.39 7.23
CA TYR A 69 10.14 13.82 7.59
C TYR A 69 10.02 14.14 9.08
N SER A 70 10.60 13.30 9.95
CA SER A 70 10.62 13.53 11.40
C SER A 70 11.40 14.78 11.80
N GLU A 71 12.52 15.07 11.14
CA GLU A 71 13.32 16.28 11.36
C GLU A 71 12.55 17.53 10.95
N LEU A 72 11.91 17.51 9.77
CA LEU A 72 11.07 18.60 9.32
C LEU A 72 9.91 18.85 10.29
N ALA A 73 9.25 17.79 10.78
CA ALA A 73 8.13 17.90 11.71
C ALA A 73 8.48 18.56 13.05
N ARG A 74 9.75 18.50 13.48
CA ARG A 74 10.23 19.17 14.70
C ARG A 74 10.42 20.68 14.55
N VAL A 75 10.69 21.13 13.34
CA VAL A 75 11.02 22.53 13.08
C VAL A 75 9.73 23.28 12.71
N PRO A 76 9.38 24.39 13.40
CA PRO A 76 8.25 25.20 13.00
C PRO A 76 8.51 25.85 11.63
N GLY A 77 7.44 26.06 10.84
CA GLY A 77 7.54 26.69 9.52
C GLY A 77 7.83 25.75 8.34
N THR A 78 8.11 24.47 8.58
CA THR A 78 8.43 23.46 7.53
C THR A 78 7.22 22.77 6.90
N VAL A 79 6.03 23.38 6.97
CA VAL A 79 4.79 22.74 6.52
C VAL A 79 4.85 22.45 5.02
N ALA A 80 5.44 23.36 4.24
CA ALA A 80 5.56 23.22 2.79
C ALA A 80 6.48 22.04 2.41
N GLU A 81 7.63 21.91 3.05
CA GLU A 81 8.61 20.85 2.80
C GLU A 81 8.07 19.47 3.22
N ARG A 82 7.30 19.42 4.32
CA ARG A 82 6.59 18.20 4.73
C ARG A 82 5.55 17.79 3.70
N LEU A 83 4.76 18.75 3.21
CA LEU A 83 3.74 18.50 2.19
C LEU A 83 4.39 18.00 0.91
N GLU A 84 5.47 18.64 0.45
CA GLU A 84 6.19 18.24 -0.76
C GLU A 84 6.75 16.82 -0.65
N LEU A 85 7.36 16.46 0.50
CA LEU A 85 7.86 15.12 0.76
C LEU A 85 6.74 14.08 0.69
N LEU A 86 5.61 14.34 1.34
CA LEU A 86 4.46 13.42 1.34
C LEU A 86 3.83 13.30 -0.05
N GLN A 87 3.71 14.39 -0.80
CA GLN A 87 3.21 14.35 -2.19
C GLN A 87 4.16 13.59 -3.12
N ALA A 88 5.47 13.73 -2.94
CA ALA A 88 6.44 12.95 -3.70
C ALA A 88 6.33 11.46 -3.39
N HIS A 89 6.09 11.10 -2.13
CA HIS A 89 5.86 9.72 -1.75
C HIS A 89 4.54 9.18 -2.30
N ASP A 90 3.46 9.96 -2.20
CA ASP A 90 2.14 9.61 -2.72
C ASP A 90 2.18 9.25 -4.21
N ARG A 91 2.87 10.05 -5.03
CA ARG A 91 3.11 9.72 -6.45
C ARG A 91 3.79 8.37 -6.65
N ARG A 92 4.80 8.04 -5.84
CA ARG A 92 5.47 6.72 -5.91
C ARG A 92 4.52 5.58 -5.52
N VAL A 93 3.63 5.81 -4.56
CA VAL A 93 2.60 4.84 -4.17
C VAL A 93 1.59 4.64 -5.30
N GLU A 94 1.15 5.72 -5.96
CA GLU A 94 0.26 5.63 -7.12
C GLU A 94 0.89 4.82 -8.27
N GLU A 95 2.17 5.05 -8.57
CA GLU A 95 2.93 4.28 -9.57
C GLU A 95 3.00 2.78 -9.19
N GLN A 96 3.26 2.47 -7.92
CA GLN A 96 3.26 1.09 -7.43
C GLN A 96 1.88 0.43 -7.55
N ILE A 97 0.81 1.15 -7.21
CA ILE A 97 -0.57 0.67 -7.35
C ILE A 97 -0.89 0.36 -8.82
N ALA A 98 -0.52 1.25 -9.74
CA ALA A 98 -0.74 1.07 -11.17
C ALA A 98 -0.04 -0.21 -11.68
N LEU A 99 1.24 -0.38 -11.33
CA LEU A 99 2.02 -1.57 -11.68
C LEU A 99 1.41 -2.86 -11.11
N LEU A 100 1.02 -2.86 -9.84
CA LEU A 100 0.40 -4.02 -9.21
C LEU A 100 -0.94 -4.39 -9.86
N ARG A 101 -1.74 -3.39 -10.27
CA ARG A 101 -3.01 -3.63 -10.99
C ARG A 101 -2.78 -4.24 -12.38
N GLU A 102 -1.76 -3.77 -13.10
CA GLU A 102 -1.37 -4.35 -14.39
C GLU A 102 -0.96 -5.82 -14.22
N GLN A 103 -0.08 -6.11 -13.26
CA GLN A 103 0.38 -7.46 -12.96
C GLN A 103 -0.78 -8.37 -12.52
N GLN A 104 -1.67 -7.87 -11.65
CA GLN A 104 -2.85 -8.59 -11.21
C GLN A 104 -3.77 -8.95 -12.39
N SER A 105 -3.87 -8.08 -13.40
CA SER A 105 -4.69 -8.35 -14.60
C SER A 105 -4.17 -9.55 -15.38
N ARG A 106 -2.84 -9.70 -15.50
CA ARG A 106 -2.22 -10.89 -16.13
C ARG A 106 -2.51 -12.17 -15.34
N ILE A 107 -2.44 -12.09 -14.01
CA ILE A 107 -2.77 -13.22 -13.13
C ILE A 107 -4.25 -13.59 -13.28
N LYS A 108 -5.17 -12.61 -13.28
CA LYS A 108 -6.61 -12.82 -13.48
C LYS A 108 -6.92 -13.47 -14.83
N TRP A 109 -6.28 -13.02 -15.90
CA TRP A 109 -6.40 -13.66 -17.22
C TRP A 109 -6.01 -15.14 -17.16
N LYS A 110 -4.90 -15.46 -16.48
CA LYS A 110 -4.45 -16.85 -16.33
C LYS A 110 -5.40 -17.69 -15.47
N ILE A 111 -5.97 -17.11 -14.41
CA ILE A 111 -7.01 -17.75 -13.60
C ILE A 111 -8.23 -18.08 -14.47
N GLY A 112 -8.66 -17.16 -15.34
CA GLY A 112 -9.77 -17.37 -16.27
C GLY A 112 -9.54 -18.60 -17.17
N ILE A 113 -8.36 -18.69 -17.79
CA ILE A 113 -8.00 -19.85 -18.64
C ILE A 113 -8.19 -21.18 -17.91
N TYR A 114 -7.69 -21.26 -16.66
CA TYR A 114 -7.81 -22.50 -15.90
C TYR A 114 -9.23 -22.75 -15.40
N GLY A 115 -9.99 -21.70 -15.07
CA GLY A 115 -11.42 -21.79 -14.74
C GLY A 115 -12.24 -22.35 -15.90
N ASP A 116 -12.01 -21.86 -17.12
CA ASP A 116 -12.71 -22.29 -18.33
C ASP A 116 -12.34 -23.74 -18.71
N ALA A 117 -11.07 -24.12 -18.51
CA ALA A 117 -10.61 -25.48 -18.71
C ALA A 117 -11.24 -26.47 -17.70
N LEU A 118 -11.44 -26.06 -16.44
CA LEU A 118 -12.10 -26.90 -15.42
C LEU A 118 -13.62 -27.02 -15.64
N THR A 119 -14.28 -25.96 -16.12
CA THR A 119 -15.72 -25.94 -16.34
C THR A 119 -16.14 -26.56 -17.67
N GLY A 120 -15.19 -26.96 -18.51
CA GLY A 120 -15.47 -27.58 -19.82
C GLY A 120 -16.05 -26.61 -20.86
N ALA A 121 -16.13 -25.31 -20.54
CA ALA A 121 -16.70 -24.29 -21.42
C ALA A 121 -15.93 -24.15 -22.75
N CYS A 122 -14.65 -24.55 -22.78
CA CYS A 122 -13.84 -24.53 -24.01
C CYS A 122 -14.22 -25.63 -25.03
N ALA A 123 -15.01 -26.65 -24.67
CA ALA A 123 -15.40 -27.73 -25.59
C ALA A 123 -16.74 -27.49 -26.31
N ALA A 124 -17.53 -26.47 -25.93
CA ALA A 124 -18.91 -26.30 -26.43
C ALA A 124 -19.05 -25.39 -27.66
N GLN A 125 -17.96 -24.79 -28.17
CA GLN A 125 -18.01 -23.89 -29.34
C GLN A 125 -17.28 -24.48 -30.56
N ARG A 126 -17.59 -25.73 -30.93
CA ARG A 126 -17.18 -26.33 -32.22
C ARG A 126 -18.20 -27.36 -32.71
N ASP A 127 -19.48 -27.01 -32.81
CA ASP A 127 -20.33 -27.58 -33.87
C ASP A 127 -21.66 -26.82 -33.95
N GLU A 128 -21.84 -26.01 -34.99
CA GLU A 128 -23.14 -25.79 -35.59
C GLU A 128 -22.94 -25.37 -37.06
N GLY A 129 -22.87 -26.38 -37.91
CA GLY A 129 -23.72 -26.44 -39.11
C GLY A 129 -23.31 -25.60 -40.31
N ASP A 130 -22.37 -26.15 -41.09
CA ASP A 130 -22.47 -26.09 -42.55
C ASP A 130 -23.72 -26.90 -43.02
N LEU A 131 -24.19 -26.56 -44.23
CA LEU A 131 -25.24 -27.17 -45.06
C LEU A 131 -26.66 -26.59 -44.84
N THR A 132 -27.38 -26.04 -45.82
CA THR A 132 -27.27 -26.14 -47.28
C THR A 132 -28.26 -25.20 -48.00
N THR A 133 -27.85 -24.72 -49.17
CA THR A 133 -28.66 -24.51 -50.40
C THR A 133 -29.70 -23.37 -50.45
N THR A 134 -29.49 -22.41 -51.37
CA THR A 134 -30.30 -22.23 -52.61
C THR A 134 -30.44 -20.75 -53.01
N GLY A 135 -30.10 -20.44 -54.27
CA GLY A 135 -30.71 -19.36 -55.05
C GLY A 135 -29.88 -18.08 -55.10
N ALA A 136 -29.12 -17.80 -56.16
CA ALA A 136 -29.56 -17.37 -57.50
C ALA A 136 -29.38 -15.85 -57.71
N ALA A 137 -28.88 -15.53 -58.90
CA ALA A 137 -28.97 -14.26 -59.62
C ALA A 137 -28.03 -13.11 -59.24
N THR A 138 -27.57 -12.21 -60.11
CA THR A 138 -27.34 -12.08 -61.58
C THR A 138 -26.78 -10.65 -61.74
N ALA A 139 -25.77 -10.43 -62.61
CA ALA A 139 -25.36 -9.13 -63.20
C ALA A 139 -24.85 -8.03 -62.23
N GLY A 140 -23.96 -7.11 -62.61
CA GLY A 140 -23.43 -6.73 -63.92
C GLY A 140 -22.35 -5.65 -63.74
N ARG A 141 -21.50 -5.55 -64.77
CA ARG A 141 -20.44 -4.55 -64.96
C ARG A 141 -20.98 -3.12 -65.01
N GLY A 142 -20.15 -2.16 -64.63
CA GLY A 142 -20.30 -0.73 -64.92
C GLY A 142 -19.19 0.09 -64.30
#